data_AF-A0A846TM97-F1
#
_entry.id   AF-A0A846TM97-F1
#
_cell.length_a   1.000
_cell.length_b   1.000
_cell.length_c   1.000
_cell.angle_alpha   90.00
_cell.angle_beta   90.00
_cell.angle_gamma   90.00
#
_symmetry.space_group_name_H-M   'P 1'
#
loop_
_entity.id
_entity.type
_entity.pdbx_description
1 polymer ?
#
loop_
_entity_poly.entity_id
_entity_poly.type
_entity_poly.pdbx_seq_one_letter_code
_entity_poly.pdbx_strand_id
1 'polypeptide(L)' 'MSGSPKFTPTGHAGADKVLQELQVLGERPVHDHAVAYQAAHQELTAVLDAPVNAVPARDE' A
#
# COMPACT_ATOMS: atom_id res chain seq x y z
N MET A 1 -12.16 -6.94 23.34
CA MET A 1 -11.63 -7.73 22.19
C MET A 1 -11.06 -6.73 21.20
N SER A 2 -9.76 -6.44 21.27
CA SER A 2 -9.10 -5.57 20.28
C SER A 2 -8.08 -6.42 19.53
N GLY A 3 -8.58 -7.29 18.66
CA GLY A 3 -7.74 -7.84 17.60
C GLY A 3 -7.71 -6.80 16.51
N SER A 4 -6.57 -6.15 16.28
CA SER A 4 -6.37 -5.36 15.07
C SER A 4 -6.76 -6.24 13.87
N PRO A 5 -7.52 -5.73 12.89
CA PRO A 5 -7.92 -6.54 11.74
C PRO A 5 -6.65 -7.13 11.12
N LYS A 6 -6.59 -8.46 11.05
CA LYS A 6 -5.43 -9.16 10.50
C LYS A 6 -5.34 -8.83 9.02
N PHE A 7 -4.27 -8.15 8.63
CA PHE A 7 -4.02 -7.84 7.24
C PHE A 7 -3.93 -9.10 6.39
N THR A 8 -4.65 -9.08 5.28
CA THR A 8 -4.65 -10.14 4.27
C THR A 8 -4.02 -9.56 3.01
N PRO A 9 -2.89 -10.09 2.53
CA PRO A 9 -2.24 -9.62 1.32
C PRO A 9 -3.16 -9.71 0.10
N THR A 10 -3.05 -8.71 -0.79
CA THR A 10 -3.74 -8.61 -2.07
C THR A 10 -3.06 -9.41 -3.17
N GLY A 11 -1.78 -9.77 -2.98
CA GLY A 11 -0.95 -10.42 -4.00
C GLY A 11 -0.20 -9.44 -4.91
N HIS A 12 -0.44 -8.13 -4.75
CA HIS A 12 0.31 -7.09 -5.44
C HIS A 12 1.40 -6.55 -4.50
N ALA A 13 2.65 -6.96 -4.69
CA ALA A 13 3.75 -6.69 -3.74
C ALA A 13 3.88 -5.21 -3.36
N GLY A 14 3.72 -4.30 -4.32
CA GLY A 14 3.75 -2.86 -4.05
C GLY A 14 2.55 -2.39 -3.22
N ALA A 15 1.35 -2.91 -3.48
CA ALA A 15 0.15 -2.49 -2.76
C ALA A 15 0.15 -3.07 -1.34
N ASP A 16 0.65 -4.30 -1.19
CA ASP A 16 0.78 -4.97 0.10
C ASP A 16 1.74 -4.22 1.02
N LYS A 17 2.84 -3.67 0.49
CA LYS A 17 3.76 -2.81 1.23
C LYS A 17 3.04 -1.58 1.78
N VAL A 18 2.32 -0.82 0.93
CA VAL A 18 1.62 0.40 1.35
C VAL A 18 0.54 0.11 2.38
N LEU A 19 -0.24 -0.95 2.18
CA LEU A 19 -1.29 -1.35 3.11
C LEU A 19 -0.72 -1.87 4.44
N GLN A 20 0.46 -2.46 4.43
CA GLN A 20 1.15 -2.88 5.65
C GLN A 20 1.66 -1.69 6.47
N GLU A 21 2.17 -0.65 5.81
CA GLU A 21 2.56 0.61 6.46
C GLU A 21 1.36 1.35 7.08
N LEU A 22 0.15 1.17 6.55
CA LEU A 22 -1.07 1.72 7.15
C LEU A 22 -1.51 0.98 8.43
N GLN A 23 -1.01 -0.22 8.74
CA GLN A 23 -1.41 -0.93 9.96
C GLN A 23 -0.94 -0.23 11.24
N VAL A 24 0.18 0.49 11.19
CA VAL A 24 0.69 1.26 12.33
C VAL A 24 -0.04 2.59 12.52
N LEU A 25 -1.02 2.91 11.67
CA LEU A 25 -1.79 4.15 11.77
C LEU A 25 -2.52 4.28 13.11
N GLY A 26 -3.00 3.16 13.67
CA GLY A 26 -3.63 3.13 14.99
C GLY A 26 -2.71 3.54 16.14
N GLU A 27 -1.40 3.56 15.92
CA GLU A 27 -0.38 4.00 16.88
C GLU A 27 -0.02 5.48 16.73
N ARG A 28 -0.44 6.12 15.62
CA ARG A 28 -0.17 7.53 15.33
C ARG A 28 -1.23 8.44 15.96
N PRO A 29 -0.90 9.70 16.29
CA PRO A 29 -1.87 10.68 16.72
C PRO A 29 -3.01 10.83 15.70
N VAL A 30 -4.26 10.93 16.19
CA VAL A 30 -5.46 11.01 15.33
C VAL A 30 -5.40 12.17 14.34
N HIS A 31 -4.77 13.29 14.71
CA HIS A 31 -4.63 14.45 13.82
C HIS A 31 -3.74 14.17 12.59
N ASP A 32 -2.87 13.15 12.65
CA ASP A 32 -2.04 12.73 11.53
C ASP A 32 -2.75 11.74 10.59
N HIS A 33 -3.90 11.20 10.99
CA HIS A 33 -4.56 10.13 10.25
C HIS A 33 -4.96 10.55 8.84
N ALA A 34 -5.50 11.76 8.69
CA ALA A 34 -5.91 12.28 7.39
C ALA A 34 -4.74 12.38 6.40
N VAL A 35 -3.60 12.91 6.85
CA VAL A 35 -2.39 13.05 6.03
C VAL A 35 -1.83 11.68 5.65
N ALA A 36 -1.77 10.75 6.62
CA ALA A 36 -1.29 9.40 6.39
C ALA A 36 -2.17 8.61 5.40
N TYR A 37 -3.51 8.73 5.52
CA TYR A 37 -4.42 8.12 4.55
C TYR A 37 -4.25 8.71 3.15
N GLN A 38 -4.10 10.03 3.04
CA GLN A 38 -3.93 10.67 1.74
C GLN A 38 -2.60 10.27 1.06
N ALA A 39 -1.51 10.18 1.83
CA ALA A 39 -0.22 9.71 1.32
C ALA A 39 -0.30 8.25 0.83
N ALA A 40 -0.90 7.36 1.63
CA ALA A 40 -1.07 5.97 1.24
C ALA A 40 -1.99 5.80 0.02
N HIS A 41 -3.04 6.62 -0.10
CA HIS A 41 -3.89 6.63 -1.29
C HIS A 41 -3.08 7.01 -2.54
N GLN A 42 -2.27 8.07 -2.47
CA GLN A 42 -1.42 8.50 -3.59
C GLN A 42 -0.41 7.43 -3.99
N GLU A 43 0.23 6.78 -3.03
CA GLU A 43 1.19 5.71 -3.30
C GLU A 43 0.51 4.48 -3.90
N LEU A 44 -0.66 4.09 -3.39
CA LEU A 44 -1.46 3.00 -3.96
C LEU A 44 -1.88 3.32 -5.40
N THR A 45 -2.34 4.54 -5.69
CA THR A 45 -2.65 4.96 -7.06
C THR A 45 -1.43 4.83 -7.97
N ALA A 46 -0.27 5.35 -7.56
CA ALA A 46 0.95 5.26 -8.35
C ALA A 46 1.39 3.80 -8.60
N VAL A 47 1.29 2.95 -7.57
CA VAL A 47 1.63 1.53 -7.64
C VAL A 47 0.70 0.75 -8.57
N LEU A 48 -0.60 1.04 -8.55
CA LEU A 48 -1.61 0.34 -9.34
C LEU A 48 -1.70 0.86 -10.79
N ASP A 49 -1.39 2.13 -11.01
CA ASP A 49 -1.32 2.74 -12.35
C ASP A 49 0.01 2.45 -13.05
N ALA A 50 1.03 1.98 -12.32
CA ALA A 50 2.30 1.58 -12.91
C ALA A 50 2.10 0.42 -13.89
N PRO A 51 2.66 0.48 -15.12
CA PRO A 51 2.50 -0.58 -16.10
C PRO A 51 3.06 -1.91 -15.57
N VAL A 52 2.22 -2.94 -15.59
CA VAL A 52 2.57 -4.31 -15.19
C VAL A 52 3.44 -4.92 -16.30
N ASN A 53 4.75 -4.78 -16.17
CA ASN A 53 5.82 -5.24 -17.08
C ASN A 53 6.13 -4.34 -18.31
N ALA A 54 7.22 -3.58 -18.22
CA ALA A 54 8.14 -3.48 -19.34
C ALA A 54 8.89 -4.82 -19.44
N VAL A 55 8.33 -5.79 -20.17
CA VAL A 55 9.07 -6.99 -20.56
C VAL A 55 10.22 -6.50 -21.45
N PRO A 56 11.51 -6.70 -21.11
CA PRO A 56 12.55 -6.56 -22.11
C PRO A 56 12.26 -7.66 -23.13
N ALA A 57 11.91 -7.26 -24.36
CA ALA A 57 11.88 -8.17 -25.48
C ALA A 57 13.24 -8.89 -25.48
N ARG A 58 13.22 -10.21 -25.27
CA ARG A 58 14.40 -11.02 -25.58
C ARG A 58 14.55 -10.92 -27.09
N ASP A 59 15.56 -10.20 -27.53
CA ASP A 59 16.04 -10.29 -28.91
C ASP A 59 16.44 -11.76 -29.15
N GLU A 60 15.70 -12.43 -30.04
CA GLU A 60 16.11 -13.71 -30.65
C GLU A 60 17.22 -13.49 -31.69
#